data_AF-A0AAD5C7E2-F1
#
_entry.id   AF-A0AAD5C7E2-F1
#
_cell.length_a   1.000
_cell.length_b   1.000
_cell.length_c   1.000
_cell.angle_alpha   90.00
_cell.angle_beta   90.00
_cell.angle_gamma   90.00
#
_symmetry.space_group_name_H-M   'P 1'
#
loop_
_entity.id
_entity.type
_entity.pdbx_description
1 polymer ?
#
loop_
_entity_poly.entity_id
_entity_poly.type
_entity_poly.pdbx_seq_one_letter_code
_entity_poly.pdbx_strand_id
1 'polypeptide(L)'
;MEDGSISKFKKICVFCGSHSGHREVFSVAATELGDELVNRKINLVYGGGSIGLMGMIAQRVFDGGCRVLGVIPKALVPLEVFPL
;
A
#
# COMPACT_ATOMS: atom_id res chain seq x y z
N MET A 1 -8.97 -28.60 -3.11
CA MET A 1 -8.96 -27.98 -4.44
C MET A 1 -9.36 -26.53 -4.23
N GLU A 2 -8.39 -25.63 -4.14
CA GLU A 2 -8.65 -24.19 -4.24
C GLU A 2 -7.99 -23.75 -5.54
N ASP A 3 -8.83 -23.35 -6.49
CA ASP A 3 -8.39 -22.62 -7.67
C ASP A 3 -7.81 -21.29 -7.19
N GLY A 4 -6.51 -21.29 -6.92
CA GLY A 4 -5.75 -20.10 -6.58
C GLY A 4 -5.79 -19.17 -7.78
N SER A 5 -6.86 -18.38 -7.87
CA SER A 5 -7.15 -17.49 -8.98
C SER A 5 -5.93 -16.60 -9.19
N ILE A 6 -5.14 -16.96 -10.20
CA ILE A 6 -4.00 -16.16 -10.61
C ILE A 6 -4.59 -14.85 -11.10
N SER A 7 -4.38 -13.78 -10.32
CA SER A 7 -4.83 -12.46 -10.71
C SER A 7 -4.25 -12.10 -12.07
N LYS A 8 -5.09 -11.55 -12.95
CA LYS A 8 -4.65 -10.97 -14.22
C LYS A 8 -3.63 -9.84 -14.01
N PHE A 9 -3.64 -9.22 -12.84
CA PHE A 9 -2.78 -8.09 -12.50
C PHE A 9 -1.55 -8.55 -11.74
N LYS A 10 -0.37 -8.12 -12.20
CA LYS A 10 0.90 -8.32 -11.49
C LYS A 10 1.30 -7.14 -10.59
N LYS A 11 0.76 -5.96 -10.88
CA LYS A 11 1.02 -4.69 -10.18
C LYS A 11 -0.23 -3.84 -10.21
N ILE A 12 -0.54 -3.17 -9.10
CA ILE A 12 -1.63 -2.18 -9.00
C ILE A 12 -1.08 -0.90 -8.39
N CYS A 13 -1.48 0.25 -8.97
CA CYS A 13 -1.22 1.55 -8.40
C CYS A 13 -2.39 1.95 -7.50
N VAL A 14 -2.11 2.30 -6.24
CA VAL A 14 -3.13 2.73 -5.28
C VAL A 14 -2.92 4.20 -4.94
N PHE A 15 -3.96 5.00 -5.19
CA PHE A 15 -4.01 6.40 -4.78
C PHE A 15 -4.65 6.51 -3.41
N CYS A 16 -3.86 6.97 -2.43
CA CYS A 16 -4.32 7.27 -1.08
C CYS A 16 -3.45 8.39 -0.48
N GLY A 17 -3.95 9.05 0.56
CA GLY A 17 -3.28 10.19 1.18
C GLY A 17 -2.36 9.80 2.34
N SER A 18 -1.55 10.78 2.76
CA SER A 18 -0.65 10.73 3.93
C SER A 18 -1.38 10.87 5.28
N HIS A 19 -2.70 10.99 5.27
CA HIS A 19 -3.54 11.06 6.47
C HIS A 19 -4.39 9.78 6.58
N SER A 20 -4.47 9.20 7.78
CA SER A 20 -5.30 8.01 8.04
C SER A 20 -6.81 8.30 8.08
N GLY A 21 -7.18 9.59 8.09
CA GLY A 21 -8.56 10.04 8.35
C GLY A 21 -8.93 9.99 9.83
N HIS A 22 -10.06 10.59 10.19
CA HIS A 22 -10.53 10.67 11.58
C HIS A 22 -11.25 9.41 12.06
N ARG A 23 -11.63 8.52 11.13
CA ARG A 23 -12.36 7.28 11.43
C ARG A 23 -11.48 6.09 11.11
N GLU A 24 -11.40 5.17 12.04
CA GLU A 24 -10.59 3.95 11.93
C GLU A 24 -10.96 3.10 10.70
N VAL A 25 -12.21 3.16 10.23
CA VAL A 25 -12.69 2.45 9.04
C VAL A 25 -11.83 2.67 7.80
N PHE A 26 -11.20 3.83 7.63
CA PHE A 26 -10.31 4.08 6.50
C PHE A 26 -8.99 3.32 6.63
N SER A 27 -8.47 3.23 7.85
CA SER A 27 -7.25 2.50 8.16
C SER A 27 -7.45 1.00 7.99
N VAL A 28 -8.59 0.49 8.46
CA VAL A 28 -9.02 -0.90 8.24
C VAL A 28 -9.11 -1.22 6.76
N ALA A 29 -9.80 -0.37 5.97
CA ALA A 29 -9.95 -0.59 4.54
C ALA A 29 -8.62 -0.58 3.78
N ALA A 30 -7.65 0.27 4.18
CA ALA A 30 -6.31 0.29 3.57
C ALA A 30 -5.54 -1.02 3.85
N THR A 31 -5.66 -1.54 5.07
CA THR A 31 -5.06 -2.83 5.45
C THR A 31 -5.71 -4.00 4.72
N GLU A 32 -7.04 -4.06 4.68
CA GLU A 32 -7.80 -5.09 3.96
C GLU A 32 -7.48 -5.11 2.46
N LEU A 33 -7.31 -3.94 1.84
CA LEU A 33 -6.83 -3.86 0.46
C LEU A 33 -5.42 -4.42 0.32
N GLY A 34 -4.53 -4.13 1.27
CA GLY A 34 -3.19 -4.71 1.33
C GLY A 34 -3.21 -6.23 1.44
N ASP A 35 -4.07 -6.79 2.30
CA ASP A 35 -4.30 -8.24 2.40
C ASP A 35 -4.69 -8.84 1.06
N GLU A 36 -5.62 -8.20 0.35
CA GLU A 36 -6.11 -8.69 -0.93
C GLU A 36 -5.03 -8.70 -2.02
N LEU A 37 -4.17 -7.68 -2.03
CA LEU A 37 -3.00 -7.66 -2.92
C LEU A 37 -2.03 -8.79 -2.60
N VAL A 38 -1.76 -9.04 -1.31
CA VAL A 38 -0.85 -10.10 -0.85
C VAL A 38 -1.39 -11.48 -1.19
N ASN A 39 -2.66 -11.75 -0.91
CA ASN A 39 -3.33 -13.01 -1.19
C ASN A 39 -3.27 -13.36 -2.68
N ARG A 40 -3.39 -12.34 -3.54
CA ARG A 40 -3.34 -12.49 -5.01
C ARG A 40 -1.93 -12.35 -5.60
N LYS A 41 -0.89 -12.19 -4.78
CA LYS A 41 0.51 -11.98 -5.19
C LYS A 41 0.69 -10.78 -6.14
N ILE A 42 -0.02 -9.69 -5.86
CA ILE A 42 0.03 -8.44 -6.62
C ILE A 42 0.99 -7.47 -5.92
N ASN A 43 1.90 -6.89 -6.69
CA ASN A 43 2.82 -5.88 -6.16
C ASN A 43 2.16 -4.48 -6.13
N LEU A 44 2.57 -3.65 -5.18
CA LEU A 44 2.02 -2.31 -4.99
C LEU A 44 2.89 -1.25 -5.67
N VAL A 45 2.24 -0.28 -6.32
CA VAL A 45 2.80 1.02 -6.69
C VAL A 45 1.98 2.11 -5.98
N TYR A 46 2.63 3.13 -5.44
CA TYR A 46 1.93 4.22 -4.73
C TYR A 46 2.78 5.50 -4.66
N GLY A 47 2.28 6.53 -3.97
CA GLY A 47 2.91 7.86 -3.87
C GLY A 47 4.20 7.95 -3.04
N GLY A 48 4.62 6.89 -2.35
CA GLY A 48 5.90 6.85 -1.63
C GLY A 48 5.91 7.46 -0.22
N GLY A 49 4.77 7.94 0.28
CA GLY A 49 4.65 8.45 1.65
C GLY A 49 4.70 7.35 2.72
N SER A 50 5.37 7.64 3.83
CA SER A 50 5.56 6.68 4.94
C SER A 50 4.46 6.70 6.01
N ILE A 51 3.53 7.65 5.93
CA ILE A 51 2.50 7.91 6.94
C ILE A 51 1.09 7.77 6.38
N GLY A 52 0.09 7.70 7.27
CA GLY A 52 -1.31 7.64 6.90
C GLY A 52 -1.71 6.32 6.22
N LEU A 53 -2.69 6.40 5.33
CA LEU A 53 -3.16 5.23 4.56
C LEU A 53 -2.06 4.69 3.64
N MET A 54 -1.24 5.58 3.07
CA MET A 54 -0.08 5.23 2.26
C MET A 54 0.91 4.33 3.02
N GLY A 55 1.28 4.73 4.23
CA GLY A 55 2.16 3.94 5.08
C GLY A 55 1.56 2.57 5.43
N MET A 56 0.28 2.53 5.80
CA MET A 56 -0.38 1.28 6.21
C MET A 56 -0.48 0.26 5.08
N ILE A 57 -0.94 0.65 3.88
CA ILE A 57 -1.01 -0.28 2.76
C ILE A 57 0.38 -0.72 2.29
N ALA A 58 1.35 0.20 2.27
CA ALA A 58 2.73 -0.11 1.90
C ALA A 58 3.36 -1.11 2.87
N GLN A 59 3.23 -0.88 4.18
CA GLN A 59 3.73 -1.78 5.20
C GLN A 59 3.06 -3.14 5.10
N ARG A 60 1.72 -3.18 4.98
CA ARG A 60 0.97 -4.43 4.90
C ARG A 60 1.38 -5.28 3.71
N VAL A 61 1.54 -4.68 2.53
CA VAL A 61 1.95 -5.39 1.31
C VAL A 61 3.41 -5.87 1.40
N PHE A 62 4.30 -5.04 1.97
CA PHE A 62 5.70 -5.38 2.20
C PHE A 62 5.85 -6.57 3.15
N ASP A 63 5.15 -6.55 4.30
CA ASP A 63 5.15 -7.64 5.28
C ASP A 63 4.56 -8.93 4.73
N GLY A 64 3.63 -8.82 3.76
CA GLY A 64 3.09 -9.95 3.01
C GLY A 64 4.04 -10.53 1.95
N GLY A 65 5.27 -10.00 1.82
CA GLY A 65 6.30 -10.48 0.91
C GLY A 65 6.11 -10.06 -0.55
N CYS A 66 5.21 -9.11 -0.83
CA CYS A 66 5.05 -8.54 -2.16
C CYS A 66 5.96 -7.31 -2.33
N ARG A 67 6.34 -6.97 -3.57
CA ARG A 67 7.15 -5.77 -3.82
C ARG A 67 6.30 -4.52 -3.68
N VAL A 68 6.90 -3.48 -3.13
CA VAL A 68 6.33 -2.14 -3.01
C VAL A 68 7.23 -1.14 -3.74
N LEU A 69 6.64 -0.31 -4.60
CA LEU A 69 7.33 0.78 -5.29
C LEU A 69 6.66 2.12 -4.94
N GLY A 70 7.36 2.95 -4.17
CA GLY A 70 6.98 4.35 -3.95
C GLY A 70 7.55 5.26 -5.05
N VAL A 71 6.71 6.08 -5.66
CA VAL A 71 7.13 7.11 -6.62
C VAL A 71 6.78 8.48 -6.06
N ILE A 72 7.80 9.20 -5.61
CA ILE A 72 7.65 10.50 -4.96
C ILE A 72 8.54 11.57 -5.63
N PRO A 73 8.01 12.77 -5.94
CA PRO A 73 8.83 13.91 -6.33
C PRO A 73 9.82 14.28 -5.22
N LYS A 74 11.07 14.60 -5.60
CA LYS A 74 12.14 14.96 -4.63
C LYS A 74 11.73 16.08 -3.66
N ALA A 75 10.89 17.03 -4.12
CA ALA A 75 10.39 18.13 -3.31
C ALA A 75 9.45 17.70 -2.17
N LEU A 76 8.77 16.55 -2.29
CA LEU A 76 7.83 16.05 -1.28
C LEU A 76 8.47 15.09 -0.27
N VAL A 77 9.70 14.61 -0.52
CA VAL A 77 10.40 13.70 0.38
C VAL A 77 10.45 14.23 1.83
N PRO A 78 10.83 15.49 2.11
CA PRO A 78 10.87 16.00 3.47
C PRO A 78 9.50 16.12 4.16
N LEU A 79 8.41 16.06 3.39
CA LEU A 79 7.05 16.27 3.87
C LEU A 79 6.30 14.95 4.10
N GLU A 80 6.64 13.89 3.35
CA GLU A 80 5.88 12.64 3.37
C GLU A 80 6.70 11.40 3.77
N VAL A 81 8.04 11.50 3.78
CA VAL A 81 8.94 10.40 4.15
C VAL A 81 9.62 10.74 5.47
N PHE A 82 9.23 10.03 6.52
CA PHE A 82 9.79 10.18 7.85
C PHE A 82 10.73 9.01 8.14
N PRO A 83 11.92 9.26 8.70
CA PRO A 83 12.77 8.19 9.20
C PRO A 83 12.04 7.45 10.34
N LEU A 84 12.09 6.12 10.30
CA LEU A 84 11.76 5.25 11.43
C LEU A 84 12.78 5.40 12.55
#